data_AF-A0A6S6ZDS4-F1
#
_entry.id   AF-A0A6S6ZDS4-F1
#
_cell.length_a   1.000
_cell.length_b   1.000
_cell.length_c   1.000
_cell.angle_alpha   90.00
_cell.angle_beta   90.00
_cell.angle_gamma   90.00
#
_symmetry.space_group_name_H-M   'P 1'
#
loop_
_entity.id
_entity.type
_entity.pdbx_description
1 polymer ?
#
loop_
_entity_poly.entity_id
_entity_poly.type
_entity_poly.pdbx_seq_one_letter_code
_entity_poly.pdbx_strand_id
1 'polypeptide(L)'
;MDKDYADTVRLLLAVTPEVFANDVFAMKGGTAINLFVQDMPRLSVDIDVVYRPWDVARDEALGAINSELAAITQRVAPLDVQTRLIRGNDLSDTKLIIGNDTSQVKIEVNVVFRGTVLPIEHRPLSARTSEMFSVEFTAPILARDELYAGKLVAALDRQHPRDLFDVWQLYESGGVSDEMVECFVIYLAGHNRPPHEVLFGNDKDISAEYERAFVGMTEVDCSLEMLLKARARLRQELPQRMTAHHKQFLSGLVRAEPDWALLQCRHAAQLPALRWKLANLEAFRKKRPNDFFTQADALDAGLSHKDQK
;
A
#
# COMPACT_ATOMS: atom_id res chain seq x y z
N MET A 1 20.99 12.70 -10.21
CA MET A 1 19.64 12.29 -10.64
C MET A 1 19.55 12.45 -12.15
N ASP A 2 19.04 11.45 -12.85
CA ASP A 2 18.81 11.51 -14.30
C ASP A 2 17.74 12.59 -14.62
N LYS A 3 17.93 13.31 -15.73
CA LYS A 3 17.14 14.50 -16.08
C LYS A 3 15.67 14.16 -16.31
N ASP A 4 15.41 13.09 -17.07
CA ASP A 4 14.05 12.66 -17.42
C ASP A 4 13.24 12.28 -16.17
N TYR A 5 13.92 11.74 -15.16
CA TYR A 5 13.32 11.42 -13.87
C TYR A 5 13.03 12.66 -13.03
N ALA A 6 13.95 13.62 -12.98
CA ALA A 6 13.73 14.88 -12.28
C ALA A 6 12.55 15.64 -12.89
N ASP A 7 12.40 15.61 -14.21
CA ASP A 7 11.26 16.22 -14.92
C ASP A 7 9.95 15.51 -14.58
N THR A 8 9.97 14.19 -14.44
CA THR A 8 8.79 13.42 -13.97
C THR A 8 8.41 13.77 -12.54
N VAL A 9 9.38 13.93 -11.63
CA VAL A 9 9.11 14.35 -10.24
C VAL A 9 8.56 15.79 -10.20
N ARG A 10 9.09 16.71 -11.01
CA ARG A 10 8.54 18.07 -11.13
C ARG A 10 7.07 18.05 -11.56
N LEU A 11 6.74 17.24 -12.58
CA LEU A 11 5.36 17.07 -13.01
C LEU A 11 4.49 16.49 -11.88
N LEU A 12 5.00 15.50 -11.14
CA LEU A 12 4.28 14.91 -10.00
C LEU A 12 3.99 15.96 -8.92
N LEU A 13 4.99 16.77 -8.55
CA LEU A 13 4.85 17.81 -7.54
C LEU A 13 3.89 18.92 -7.99
N ALA A 14 3.87 19.28 -9.28
CA ALA A 14 2.92 20.24 -9.83
C ALA A 14 1.48 19.72 -9.83
N VAL A 15 1.29 18.42 -10.11
CA VAL A 15 -0.03 17.77 -10.16
C VAL A 15 -0.59 17.48 -8.76
N THR A 16 0.28 17.18 -7.78
CA THR A 16 -0.12 16.70 -6.45
C THR A 16 -1.14 17.61 -5.74
N PRO A 17 -0.96 18.95 -5.66
CA PRO A 17 -1.95 19.84 -5.05
C PRO A 17 -3.35 19.72 -5.67
N GLU A 18 -3.43 19.54 -6.99
CA GLU A 18 -4.71 19.41 -7.70
C GLU A 18 -5.41 18.08 -7.43
N VAL A 19 -4.66 17.01 -7.09
CA VAL A 19 -5.21 15.71 -6.68
C VAL A 19 -5.87 15.79 -5.30
N PHE A 20 -5.33 16.63 -4.42
CA PHE A 20 -5.77 16.75 -3.02
C PHE A 20 -6.47 18.09 -2.73
N ALA A 21 -7.03 18.72 -3.76
CA ALA A 21 -7.82 19.95 -3.63
C ALA A 21 -9.13 19.76 -2.84
N ASN A 22 -9.49 18.51 -2.50
CA ASN A 22 -10.60 18.18 -1.63
C ASN A 22 -10.30 16.96 -0.73
N ASP A 23 -11.29 16.60 0.08
CA ASP A 23 -11.17 15.56 1.10
C ASP A 23 -11.56 14.15 0.65
N VAL A 24 -11.61 13.87 -0.65
CA VAL A 24 -12.01 12.55 -1.15
C VAL A 24 -10.86 11.54 -1.08
N PHE A 25 -9.64 12.00 -1.31
CA PHE A 25 -8.44 11.16 -1.38
C PHE A 25 -7.44 11.45 -0.26
N ALA A 26 -6.67 10.43 0.09
CA ALA A 26 -5.41 10.56 0.84
C ALA A 26 -4.31 9.77 0.10
N MET A 27 -3.09 10.30 0.12
CA MET A 27 -1.95 9.65 -0.51
C MET A 27 -1.53 8.40 0.25
N LYS A 28 -1.14 7.37 -0.49
CA LYS A 28 -0.54 6.14 0.03
C LYS A 28 0.67 5.74 -0.79
N GLY A 29 1.24 4.57 -0.46
CA GLY A 29 2.21 3.91 -1.31
C GLY A 29 3.62 4.52 -1.22
N GLY A 30 4.43 4.22 -2.24
CA GLY A 30 5.86 4.55 -2.24
C GLY A 30 6.13 6.05 -2.26
N THR A 31 5.28 6.84 -2.91
CA THR A 31 5.45 8.29 -3.05
C THR A 31 5.18 9.01 -1.75
N ALA A 32 4.15 8.63 -1.01
CA ALA A 32 3.91 9.14 0.35
C ALA A 32 5.13 8.85 1.27
N ILE A 33 5.65 7.62 1.22
CA ILE A 33 6.82 7.23 2.02
C ILE A 33 8.05 8.06 1.63
N ASN A 34 8.37 8.18 0.34
CA ASN A 34 9.63 8.78 -0.10
C ASN A 34 9.62 10.30 -0.10
N LEU A 35 8.49 10.96 -0.36
CA LEU A 35 8.44 12.42 -0.47
C LEU A 35 7.99 13.15 0.81
N PHE A 36 7.31 12.46 1.74
CA PHE A 36 6.72 13.08 2.94
C PHE A 36 7.15 12.45 4.26
N VAL A 37 7.56 11.18 4.27
CA VAL A 37 7.96 10.46 5.50
C VAL A 37 9.47 10.33 5.61
N GLN A 38 10.11 9.95 4.52
CA GLN A 38 11.56 9.84 4.40
C GLN A 38 12.12 11.03 3.62
N ASP A 39 13.43 11.28 3.75
CA ASP A 39 14.14 12.31 2.99
C ASP A 39 14.53 11.79 1.58
N MET A 40 13.56 11.28 0.82
CA MET A 40 13.69 10.83 -0.58
C MET A 40 14.87 9.86 -0.85
N PRO A 41 14.98 8.73 -0.12
CA PRO A 41 16.09 7.77 -0.30
C PRO A 41 16.06 7.06 -1.66
N ARG A 42 14.90 7.05 -2.33
CA ARG A 42 14.75 6.63 -3.72
C ARG A 42 13.66 7.43 -4.42
N LEU A 43 13.67 7.34 -5.75
CA LEU A 43 12.65 7.95 -6.59
C LEU A 43 11.31 7.20 -6.52
N SER A 44 10.21 7.95 -6.61
CA SER A 44 8.84 7.43 -6.73
C SER A 44 8.00 8.41 -7.54
N VAL A 45 7.33 7.91 -8.60
CA VAL A 45 6.74 8.75 -9.66
C VAL A 45 5.25 8.47 -9.94
N ASP A 46 4.62 7.61 -9.13
CA ASP A 46 3.18 7.34 -9.18
C ASP A 46 2.48 7.99 -7.98
N ILE A 47 1.27 8.50 -8.15
CA ILE A 47 0.42 8.99 -7.05
C ILE A 47 -0.61 7.92 -6.73
N ASP A 48 -0.30 7.06 -5.76
CA ASP A 48 -1.27 6.10 -5.25
C ASP A 48 -2.17 6.78 -4.21
N VAL A 49 -3.49 6.63 -4.35
CA VAL A 49 -4.47 7.19 -3.41
C VAL A 49 -5.46 6.16 -2.88
N VAL A 50 -5.95 6.43 -1.68
CA VAL A 50 -7.10 5.74 -1.10
C VAL A 50 -8.32 6.66 -1.10
N TYR A 51 -9.47 6.12 -1.46
CA TYR A 51 -10.76 6.79 -1.28
C TYR A 51 -11.15 6.73 0.20
N ARG A 52 -11.31 7.91 0.82
CA ARG A 52 -11.43 8.06 2.27
C ARG A 52 -12.74 7.51 2.85
N PRO A 53 -13.92 7.76 2.26
CA PRO A 53 -15.16 7.20 2.80
C PRO A 53 -15.23 5.68 2.66
N TRP A 54 -15.41 4.98 3.78
CA TRP A 54 -15.57 3.51 3.81
C TRP A 54 -17.05 3.07 3.92
N ASP A 55 -17.90 3.98 4.39
CA ASP A 55 -19.32 3.78 4.69
C ASP A 55 -20.25 4.02 3.50
N VAL A 56 -19.69 4.37 2.34
CA VAL A 56 -20.40 4.56 1.08
C VAL A 56 -20.54 3.24 0.32
N ALA A 57 -21.71 3.01 -0.28
CA ALA A 57 -21.98 1.83 -1.10
C ALA A 57 -20.99 1.72 -2.28
N ARG A 58 -20.77 0.50 -2.79
CA ARG A 58 -19.73 0.27 -3.81
C ARG A 58 -19.90 1.19 -5.02
N ASP A 59 -21.08 1.19 -5.62
CA ASP A 59 -21.37 1.89 -6.87
C ASP A 59 -21.33 3.42 -6.69
N GLU A 60 -21.85 3.92 -5.58
CA GLU A 60 -21.80 5.35 -5.23
C GLU A 60 -20.35 5.84 -5.07
N ALA A 61 -19.52 5.08 -4.35
CA ALA A 61 -18.12 5.41 -4.19
C ALA A 61 -17.34 5.33 -5.52
N LEU A 62 -17.65 4.38 -6.41
CA LEU A 62 -17.08 4.36 -7.76
C LEU A 62 -17.51 5.58 -8.59
N GLY A 63 -18.76 6.00 -8.47
CA GLY A 63 -19.26 7.23 -9.09
C GLY A 63 -18.54 8.49 -8.58
N ALA A 64 -18.32 8.58 -7.26
CA ALA A 64 -17.56 9.67 -6.64
C ALA A 64 -16.10 9.69 -7.11
N ILE A 65 -15.44 8.52 -7.16
CA ILE A 65 -14.06 8.39 -7.66
C ILE A 65 -13.95 8.84 -9.11
N ASN A 66 -14.85 8.37 -9.99
CA ASN A 66 -14.83 8.75 -11.41
C ASN A 66 -15.05 10.27 -11.59
N SER A 67 -16.01 10.82 -10.83
CA SER A 67 -16.29 12.27 -10.85
C SER A 67 -15.09 13.07 -10.40
N GLU A 68 -14.37 12.58 -9.38
CA GLU A 68 -13.17 13.24 -8.88
C GLU A 68 -12.00 13.17 -9.87
N LEU A 69 -11.75 12.02 -10.50
CA LEU A 69 -10.72 11.91 -11.54
C LEU A 69 -11.01 12.82 -12.75
N ALA A 70 -12.29 12.97 -13.11
CA ALA A 70 -12.70 13.93 -14.14
C ALA A 70 -12.49 15.39 -13.68
N ALA A 71 -12.75 15.70 -12.41
CA ALA A 71 -12.50 17.03 -11.85
C ALA A 71 -10.99 17.36 -11.80
N ILE A 72 -10.14 16.40 -11.41
CA ILE A 72 -8.67 16.53 -11.46
C ILE A 72 -8.22 16.88 -12.89
N THR A 73 -8.79 16.21 -13.90
CA THR A 73 -8.49 16.48 -15.31
C THR A 73 -8.73 17.95 -15.69
N GLN A 74 -9.81 18.56 -15.19
CA GLN A 74 -10.10 19.97 -15.42
C GLN A 74 -9.13 20.89 -14.66
N ARG A 75 -8.78 20.51 -13.42
CA ARG A 75 -7.88 21.31 -12.56
C ARG A 75 -6.44 21.34 -13.05
N VAL A 76 -5.95 20.27 -13.67
CA VAL A 76 -4.59 20.22 -14.22
C VAL A 76 -4.46 20.81 -15.62
N ALA A 77 -5.57 21.10 -16.31
CA ALA A 77 -5.54 21.65 -17.67
C ALA A 77 -4.69 22.93 -17.83
N PRO A 78 -4.66 23.88 -16.87
CA PRO A 78 -3.79 25.06 -16.94
C PRO A 78 -2.28 24.75 -16.89
N LEU A 79 -1.87 23.52 -16.56
CA LEU A 79 -0.47 23.09 -16.53
C LEU A 79 0.08 22.71 -17.92
N ASP A 80 -0.71 22.86 -18.99
CA ASP A 80 -0.37 22.46 -20.37
C ASP A 80 0.00 20.96 -20.48
N VAL A 81 -0.82 20.12 -19.86
CA VAL A 81 -0.64 18.66 -19.81
C VAL A 81 -1.77 17.93 -20.54
N GLN A 82 -1.44 16.79 -21.11
CA GLN A 82 -2.41 15.84 -21.65
C GLN A 82 -2.88 14.90 -20.55
N THR A 83 -4.18 14.58 -20.57
CA THR A 83 -4.81 13.70 -19.60
C THR A 83 -5.49 12.52 -20.28
N ARG A 84 -5.45 11.35 -19.63
CA ARG A 84 -6.12 10.15 -20.12
C ARG A 84 -6.65 9.32 -18.97
N LEU A 85 -7.97 9.21 -18.90
CA LEU A 85 -8.65 8.27 -18.00
C LEU A 85 -8.51 6.84 -18.53
N ILE A 86 -8.18 5.90 -17.64
CA ILE A 86 -8.12 4.47 -17.94
C ILE A 86 -9.13 3.73 -17.08
N ARG A 87 -9.99 2.97 -17.76
CA ARG A 87 -10.92 2.02 -17.14
C ARG A 87 -10.16 0.82 -16.58
N GLY A 88 -10.45 0.48 -15.33
CA GLY A 88 -10.06 -0.80 -14.73
C GLY A 88 -10.94 -1.95 -15.25
N ASN A 89 -10.56 -3.17 -14.91
CA ASN A 89 -11.28 -4.40 -15.31
C ASN A 89 -12.75 -4.43 -14.83
N ASP A 90 -13.10 -3.64 -13.80
CA ASP A 90 -14.45 -3.54 -13.24
C ASP A 90 -15.29 -2.39 -13.86
N LEU A 91 -14.94 -1.91 -15.05
CA LEU A 91 -15.64 -0.85 -15.80
C LEU A 91 -15.67 0.55 -15.15
N SER A 92 -15.00 0.76 -14.01
CA SER A 92 -14.78 2.09 -13.42
C SER A 92 -13.42 2.68 -13.84
N ASP A 93 -13.34 4.00 -14.05
CA ASP A 93 -12.07 4.70 -14.24
C ASP A 93 -11.31 4.70 -12.91
N THR A 94 -10.27 3.88 -12.80
CA THR A 94 -9.49 3.76 -11.54
C THR A 94 -8.12 4.38 -11.65
N LYS A 95 -7.76 4.86 -12.85
CA LYS A 95 -6.44 5.43 -13.14
C LYS A 95 -6.58 6.66 -14.02
N LEU A 96 -5.83 7.70 -13.67
CA LEU A 96 -5.67 8.91 -14.48
C LEU A 96 -4.19 9.04 -14.83
N ILE A 97 -3.90 9.12 -16.12
CA ILE A 97 -2.58 9.47 -16.64
C ILE A 97 -2.56 10.96 -16.94
N ILE A 98 -1.50 11.62 -16.50
CA ILE A 98 -1.22 13.03 -16.78
C ILE A 98 0.19 13.10 -17.32
N GLY A 99 0.41 13.73 -18.46
CA GLY A 99 1.72 13.78 -19.09
C GLY A 99 1.93 15.01 -19.96
N ASN A 100 3.19 15.30 -20.23
CA ASN A 100 3.63 16.26 -21.24
C ASN A 100 4.55 15.52 -22.24
N ASP A 101 5.26 16.25 -23.09
CA ASP A 101 6.10 15.66 -24.14
C ASP A 101 7.23 14.76 -23.61
N THR A 102 7.68 14.97 -22.36
CA THR A 102 8.87 14.34 -21.80
C THR A 102 8.60 13.45 -20.58
N SER A 103 7.43 13.56 -19.95
CA SER A 103 7.18 12.97 -18.64
C SER A 103 5.72 12.58 -18.45
N GLN A 104 5.52 11.57 -17.62
CA GLN A 104 4.19 11.04 -17.32
C GLN A 104 4.06 10.67 -15.85
N VAL A 105 2.97 11.10 -15.23
CA VAL A 105 2.55 10.75 -13.88
C VAL A 105 1.23 10.01 -13.94
N LYS A 106 1.08 9.05 -13.04
CA LYS A 106 -0.11 8.21 -12.97
C LYS A 106 -0.71 8.32 -11.58
N ILE A 107 -1.99 8.63 -11.52
CA ILE A 107 -2.81 8.60 -10.31
C ILE A 107 -3.56 7.27 -10.31
N GLU A 108 -3.35 6.43 -9.29
CA GLU A 108 -4.05 5.17 -9.13
C GLU A 108 -4.91 5.16 -7.86
N VAL A 109 -6.20 4.85 -8.00
CA VAL A 109 -7.14 4.79 -6.88
C VAL A 109 -7.36 3.33 -6.47
N ASN A 110 -7.13 3.01 -5.20
CA ASN A 110 -7.54 1.71 -4.65
C ASN A 110 -9.05 1.69 -4.40
N VAL A 111 -9.78 0.95 -5.24
CA VAL A 111 -11.25 0.82 -5.15
C VAL A 111 -11.74 -0.32 -4.26
N VAL A 112 -10.84 -1.22 -3.84
CA VAL A 112 -11.17 -2.39 -3.00
C VAL A 112 -10.97 -2.04 -1.54
N PHE A 113 -9.76 -1.58 -1.20
CA PHE A 113 -9.39 -1.19 0.15
C PHE A 113 -9.64 0.31 0.34
N ARG A 114 -10.92 0.66 0.47
CA ARG A 114 -11.39 2.03 0.74
C ARG A 114 -11.49 2.24 2.26
N GLY A 115 -11.36 3.48 2.69
CA GLY A 115 -11.20 3.81 4.10
C GLY A 115 -9.76 3.82 4.57
N THR A 116 -9.57 4.33 5.78
CA THR A 116 -8.29 4.32 6.49
C THR A 116 -8.43 3.55 7.79
N VAL A 117 -7.33 2.97 8.28
CA VAL A 117 -7.28 2.32 9.61
C VAL A 117 -7.00 3.36 10.67
N LEU A 118 -6.07 4.26 10.38
CA LEU A 118 -5.64 5.36 11.26
C LEU A 118 -6.18 6.71 10.74
N PRO A 119 -6.20 7.75 11.58
CA PRO A 119 -6.46 9.11 11.12
C PRO A 119 -5.46 9.55 10.05
N ILE A 120 -5.94 10.34 9.10
CA ILE A 120 -5.12 10.93 8.04
C ILE A 120 -4.20 11.99 8.64
N GLU A 121 -2.96 12.02 8.17
CA GLU A 121 -1.98 13.03 8.56
C GLU A 121 -1.80 14.02 7.43
N HIS A 122 -1.74 15.31 7.76
CA HIS A 122 -1.32 16.35 6.82
C HIS A 122 0.17 16.60 7.00
N ARG A 123 0.98 16.18 6.03
CA ARG A 123 2.45 16.31 6.11
C ARG A 123 2.99 17.25 5.03
N PRO A 124 3.94 18.13 5.36
CA PRO A 124 4.72 18.84 4.36
C PRO A 124 5.63 17.86 3.61
N LEU A 125 6.12 18.28 2.44
CA LEU A 125 7.23 17.60 1.78
C LEU A 125 8.45 17.50 2.73
N SER A 126 9.21 16.43 2.60
CA SER A 126 10.48 16.28 3.33
C SER A 126 11.48 17.37 2.93
N ALA A 127 12.40 17.73 3.82
CA ALA A 127 13.29 18.88 3.63
C ALA A 127 14.10 18.75 2.33
N ARG A 128 14.67 17.56 2.08
CA ARG A 128 15.41 17.27 0.84
C ARG A 128 14.55 17.43 -0.41
N THR A 129 13.30 16.97 -0.37
CA THR A 129 12.37 17.09 -1.52
C THR A 129 12.03 18.54 -1.80
N SER A 130 11.71 19.31 -0.75
CA SER A 130 11.41 20.73 -0.86
C SER A 130 12.60 21.51 -1.45
N GLU A 131 13.80 21.31 -0.89
CA GLU A 131 15.02 22.00 -1.33
C GLU A 131 15.40 21.65 -2.78
N MET A 132 15.37 20.36 -3.13
CA MET A 132 15.79 19.88 -4.45
C MET A 132 14.91 20.41 -5.58
N PHE A 133 13.60 20.55 -5.33
CA PHE A 133 12.64 20.98 -6.35
C PHE A 133 12.15 22.42 -6.17
N SER A 134 12.53 23.09 -5.07
CA SER A 134 12.09 24.45 -4.72
C SER A 134 10.56 24.58 -4.72
N VAL A 135 9.88 23.59 -4.13
CA VAL A 135 8.41 23.50 -4.04
C VAL A 135 8.03 23.18 -2.60
N GLU A 136 7.00 23.87 -2.09
CA GLU A 136 6.48 23.67 -0.74
C GLU A 136 4.96 23.52 -0.78
N PHE A 137 4.45 22.41 -0.24
CA PHE A 137 3.05 22.22 0.06
C PHE A 137 2.88 21.11 1.12
N THR A 138 1.66 20.98 1.63
CA THR A 138 1.24 19.90 2.53
C THR A 138 0.22 19.03 1.81
N ALA A 139 0.28 17.70 1.99
CA ALA A 139 -0.69 16.77 1.42
C ALA A 139 -1.32 15.88 2.51
N PRO A 140 -2.59 15.46 2.34
CA PRO A 140 -3.20 14.44 3.18
C PRO A 140 -2.61 13.08 2.81
N ILE A 141 -1.96 12.42 3.76
CA ILE A 141 -1.36 11.10 3.60
C ILE A 141 -1.91 10.12 4.64
N LEU A 142 -1.87 8.83 4.35
CA LEU A 142 -2.05 7.82 5.39
C LEU A 142 -0.99 8.00 6.48
N ALA A 143 -1.37 7.75 7.74
CA ALA A 143 -0.43 7.77 8.83
C ALA A 143 0.76 6.84 8.55
N ARG A 144 1.95 7.20 9.05
CA ARG A 144 3.21 6.47 8.80
C ARG A 144 3.05 4.96 8.99
N ASP A 145 2.42 4.55 10.08
CA ASP A 145 2.30 3.14 10.44
C ASP A 145 1.35 2.38 9.50
N GLU A 146 0.32 3.04 8.98
CA GLU A 146 -0.56 2.48 7.96
C GLU A 146 0.10 2.42 6.57
N LEU A 147 0.90 3.42 6.19
CA LEU A 147 1.69 3.41 4.95
C LEU A 147 2.61 2.19 4.91
N TYR A 148 3.38 2.00 5.98
CA TYR A 148 4.30 0.89 6.07
C TYR A 148 3.59 -0.44 6.23
N ALA A 149 2.46 -0.54 6.93
CA ALA A 149 1.66 -1.77 6.96
C ALA A 149 1.31 -2.28 5.56
N GLY A 150 0.81 -1.40 4.69
CA GLY A 150 0.55 -1.74 3.29
C GLY A 150 1.83 -2.14 2.53
N LYS A 151 2.96 -1.50 2.86
CA LYS A 151 4.28 -1.83 2.29
C LYS A 151 4.77 -3.21 2.72
N LEU A 152 4.60 -3.59 3.99
CA LEU A 152 4.97 -4.90 4.51
C LEU A 152 4.20 -6.03 3.83
N VAL A 153 2.89 -5.84 3.59
CA VAL A 153 2.08 -6.81 2.83
C VAL A 153 2.62 -6.96 1.40
N ALA A 154 2.89 -5.86 0.70
CA ALA A 154 3.45 -5.90 -0.65
C ALA A 154 4.85 -6.56 -0.69
N ALA A 155 5.71 -6.23 0.27
CA ALA A 155 7.04 -6.81 0.39
C ALA A 155 7.01 -8.34 0.58
N LEU A 156 6.05 -8.85 1.35
CA LEU A 156 5.88 -10.29 1.55
C LEU A 156 5.24 -10.99 0.34
N ASP A 157 4.24 -10.36 -0.28
CA ASP A 157 3.49 -10.96 -1.38
C ASP A 157 4.25 -10.93 -2.72
N ARG A 158 4.60 -9.73 -3.20
CA ARG A 158 5.25 -9.57 -4.50
C ARG A 158 6.77 -9.63 -4.43
N GLN A 159 7.38 -9.27 -3.29
CA GLN A 159 8.84 -9.26 -3.07
C GLN A 159 9.61 -8.38 -4.07
N HIS A 160 8.99 -7.31 -4.57
CA HIS A 160 9.65 -6.42 -5.52
C HIS A 160 10.82 -5.67 -4.83
N PRO A 161 11.98 -5.48 -5.50
CA PRO A 161 13.12 -4.76 -4.95
C PRO A 161 12.80 -3.42 -4.27
N ARG A 162 11.99 -2.55 -4.90
CA ARG A 162 11.47 -1.30 -4.31
C ARG A 162 10.75 -1.47 -2.97
N ASP A 163 9.97 -2.53 -2.79
CA ASP A 163 9.32 -2.74 -1.49
C ASP A 163 10.31 -3.20 -0.43
N LEU A 164 11.22 -4.09 -0.80
CA LEU A 164 12.28 -4.56 0.10
C LEU A 164 13.22 -3.41 0.48
N PHE A 165 13.45 -2.46 -0.42
CA PHE A 165 14.20 -1.24 -0.13
C PHE A 165 13.46 -0.36 0.87
N ASP A 166 12.16 -0.11 0.68
CA ASP A 166 11.36 0.67 1.63
C ASP A 166 11.34 -0.01 3.02
N VAL A 167 11.30 -1.34 3.07
CA VAL A 167 11.41 -2.12 4.32
C VAL A 167 12.80 -2.04 4.93
N TRP A 168 13.86 -2.09 4.12
CA TRP A 168 15.22 -1.90 4.61
C TRP A 168 15.39 -0.51 5.22
N GLN A 169 14.96 0.55 4.51
CA GLN A 169 14.96 1.92 5.01
C GLN A 169 14.12 2.10 6.28
N LEU A 170 12.99 1.39 6.39
CA LEU A 170 12.22 1.34 7.63
C LEU A 170 13.07 0.81 8.80
N TYR A 171 13.82 -0.27 8.59
CA TYR A 171 14.70 -0.82 9.62
C TYR A 171 15.83 0.11 10.03
N GLU A 172 16.38 0.87 9.09
CA GLU A 172 17.39 1.91 9.38
C GLU A 172 16.79 3.12 10.13
N SER A 173 15.47 3.33 10.06
CA SER A 173 14.76 4.49 10.62
C SER A 173 13.83 4.15 11.79
N GLY A 174 14.18 3.13 12.58
CA GLY A 174 13.50 2.77 13.83
C GLY A 174 12.66 1.49 13.78
N GLY A 175 12.53 0.87 12.60
CA GLY A 175 11.90 -0.44 12.44
C GLY A 175 10.38 -0.44 12.60
N VAL A 176 9.84 -1.64 12.83
CA VAL A 176 8.40 -1.91 12.88
C VAL A 176 7.85 -1.53 14.25
N SER A 177 6.81 -0.70 14.32
CA SER A 177 6.06 -0.36 15.55
C SER A 177 4.90 -1.32 15.80
N ASP A 178 4.32 -1.31 16.99
CA ASP A 178 3.17 -2.18 17.31
C ASP A 178 1.88 -1.73 16.58
N GLU A 179 1.67 -0.42 16.40
CA GLU A 179 0.56 0.13 15.61
C GLU A 179 0.68 -0.21 14.11
N MET A 180 1.91 -0.32 13.60
CA MET A 180 2.16 -0.82 12.25
C MET A 180 1.84 -2.31 12.11
N VAL A 181 2.07 -3.13 13.15
CA VAL A 181 1.68 -4.54 13.16
C VAL A 181 0.15 -4.68 13.19
N GLU A 182 -0.56 -3.87 13.98
CA GLU A 182 -2.02 -3.80 13.98
C GLU A 182 -2.57 -3.48 12.58
N CYS A 183 -2.05 -2.42 11.95
CA CYS A 183 -2.42 -2.06 10.58
C CYS A 183 -2.06 -3.18 9.58
N PHE A 184 -0.90 -3.82 9.73
CA PHE A 184 -0.48 -4.91 8.86
C PHE A 184 -1.47 -6.08 8.91
N VAL A 185 -1.94 -6.46 10.10
CA VAL A 185 -2.94 -7.53 10.29
C VAL A 185 -4.24 -7.19 9.57
N ILE A 186 -4.70 -5.94 9.66
CA ILE A 186 -5.92 -5.46 8.97
C ILE A 186 -5.73 -5.47 7.44
N TYR A 187 -4.60 -4.99 6.95
CA TYR A 187 -4.30 -5.01 5.52
C TYR A 187 -4.13 -6.43 4.97
N LEU A 188 -3.50 -7.33 5.74
CA LEU A 188 -3.38 -8.74 5.40
C LEU A 188 -4.75 -9.43 5.38
N ALA A 189 -5.62 -9.12 6.33
CA ALA A 189 -6.99 -9.63 6.38
C ALA A 189 -7.81 -9.25 5.13
N GLY A 190 -7.67 -8.01 4.66
CA GLY A 190 -8.34 -7.56 3.43
C GLY A 190 -7.63 -7.94 2.13
N HIS A 191 -6.47 -8.59 2.19
CA HIS A 191 -5.68 -8.94 1.01
C HIS A 191 -6.37 -10.04 0.18
N ASN A 192 -6.18 -10.02 -1.14
CA ASN A 192 -6.81 -10.99 -2.05
C ASN A 192 -6.29 -12.43 -1.83
N ARG A 193 -4.98 -12.60 -1.62
CA ARG A 193 -4.37 -13.90 -1.32
C ARG A 193 -4.69 -14.41 0.10
N PRO A 194 -4.67 -15.73 0.33
CA PRO A 194 -4.78 -16.29 1.68
C PRO A 194 -3.64 -15.82 2.60
N PRO A 195 -3.90 -15.50 3.88
CA PRO A 195 -2.88 -14.99 4.80
C PRO A 195 -1.63 -15.88 4.93
N HIS A 196 -1.81 -17.21 4.93
CA HIS A 196 -0.67 -18.15 5.04
C HIS A 196 0.25 -18.08 3.82
N GLU A 197 -0.26 -17.81 2.63
CA GLU A 197 0.56 -17.67 1.42
C GLU A 197 1.39 -16.39 1.43
N VAL A 198 0.88 -15.32 2.06
CA VAL A 198 1.62 -14.06 2.19
C VAL A 198 2.68 -14.18 3.28
N LEU A 199 2.29 -14.66 4.47
CA LEU A 199 3.20 -14.79 5.62
C LEU A 199 4.28 -15.84 5.41
N PHE A 200 3.92 -16.98 4.80
CA PHE A 200 4.76 -18.18 4.75
C PHE A 200 5.05 -18.67 3.33
N GLY A 201 4.71 -17.89 2.30
CA GLY A 201 5.01 -18.22 0.90
C GLY A 201 6.50 -18.29 0.57
N ASN A 202 6.86 -18.85 -0.58
CA ASN A 202 8.26 -19.04 -0.96
C ASN A 202 8.97 -17.73 -1.34
N ASP A 203 10.28 -17.71 -1.13
CA ASP A 203 11.16 -16.65 -1.61
C ASP A 203 11.25 -16.70 -3.15
N LYS A 204 11.07 -15.53 -3.78
CA LYS A 204 11.24 -15.37 -5.23
C LYS A 204 12.69 -15.02 -5.56
N ASP A 205 13.16 -15.46 -6.71
CA ASP A 205 14.36 -14.87 -7.30
C ASP A 205 14.01 -13.50 -7.88
N ILE A 206 14.64 -12.47 -7.34
CA ILE A 206 14.38 -11.06 -7.70
C ILE A 206 15.57 -10.45 -8.45
N SER A 207 16.58 -11.23 -8.80
CA SER A 207 17.84 -10.74 -9.37
C SER A 207 17.60 -9.99 -10.69
N ALA A 208 16.79 -10.54 -11.58
CA ALA A 208 16.46 -9.90 -12.85
C ALA A 208 15.68 -8.58 -12.68
N GLU A 209 14.74 -8.53 -11.73
CA GLU A 209 13.96 -7.33 -11.43
C GLU A 209 14.82 -6.26 -10.74
N TYR A 210 15.75 -6.69 -9.89
CA TYR A 210 16.72 -5.82 -9.25
C TYR A 210 17.59 -5.09 -10.29
N GLU A 211 18.17 -5.83 -11.24
CA GLU A 211 19.01 -5.24 -12.28
C GLU A 211 18.22 -4.31 -13.21
N ARG A 212 17.00 -4.68 -13.60
CA ARG A 212 16.24 -3.95 -14.63
C ARG A 212 15.43 -2.77 -14.10
N ALA A 213 14.93 -2.86 -12.87
CA ALA A 213 13.89 -1.96 -12.37
C ALA A 213 14.20 -1.38 -10.98
N PHE A 214 15.45 -1.50 -10.52
CA PHE A 214 15.87 -0.96 -9.23
C PHE A 214 17.26 -0.32 -9.26
N VAL A 215 18.24 -0.96 -9.92
CA VAL A 215 19.56 -0.35 -10.13
C VAL A 215 19.40 1.02 -10.81
N GLY A 216 20.03 2.06 -10.23
CA GLY A 216 19.93 3.43 -10.70
C GLY A 216 18.72 4.24 -10.20
N MET A 217 17.80 3.63 -9.42
CA MET A 217 16.63 4.32 -8.86
C MET A 217 16.82 4.83 -7.43
N THR A 218 17.88 4.42 -6.75
CA THR A 218 18.19 4.80 -5.36
C THR A 218 19.36 5.78 -5.32
N GLU A 219 19.31 6.71 -4.38
CA GLU A 219 20.48 7.57 -4.08
C GLU A 219 21.43 6.89 -3.09
N VAL A 220 20.91 5.91 -2.36
CA VAL A 220 21.66 5.09 -1.41
C VAL A 220 22.08 3.80 -2.09
N ASP A 221 23.37 3.48 -2.01
CA ASP A 221 23.90 2.19 -2.47
C ASP A 221 23.24 1.06 -1.69
N CYS A 222 22.43 0.27 -2.40
CA CYS A 222 21.70 -0.86 -1.82
C CYS A 222 21.92 -2.09 -2.70
N SER A 223 22.69 -3.05 -2.19
CA SER A 223 22.96 -4.29 -2.92
C SER A 223 21.78 -5.25 -2.88
N LEU A 224 21.71 -6.17 -3.84
CA LEU A 224 20.75 -7.27 -3.81
C LEU A 224 20.83 -8.06 -2.49
N GLU A 225 22.03 -8.31 -1.97
CA GLU A 225 22.23 -9.00 -0.70
C GLU A 225 21.56 -8.28 0.48
N MET A 226 21.59 -6.94 0.50
CA MET A 226 20.92 -6.15 1.53
C MET A 226 19.41 -6.31 1.46
N LEU A 227 18.83 -6.28 0.24
CA LEU A 227 17.39 -6.51 0.06
C LEU A 227 16.96 -7.91 0.49
N LEU A 228 17.79 -8.93 0.20
CA LEU A 228 17.53 -10.30 0.62
C LEU A 228 17.63 -10.46 2.14
N LYS A 229 18.58 -9.77 2.80
CA LYS A 229 18.66 -9.72 4.27
C LYS A 229 17.44 -9.02 4.88
N ALA A 230 16.99 -7.91 4.29
CA ALA A 230 15.77 -7.22 4.73
C ALA A 230 14.53 -8.12 4.60
N ARG A 231 14.41 -8.86 3.49
CA ARG A 231 13.35 -9.88 3.30
C ARG A 231 13.40 -10.95 4.39
N ALA A 232 14.58 -11.53 4.64
CA ALA A 232 14.75 -12.57 5.64
C ALA A 232 14.37 -12.08 7.04
N ARG A 233 14.82 -10.88 7.42
CA ARG A 233 14.45 -10.22 8.68
C ARG A 233 12.95 -10.00 8.79
N LEU A 234 12.32 -9.43 7.75
CA LEU A 234 10.87 -9.19 7.75
C LEU A 234 10.06 -10.47 7.97
N ARG A 235 10.42 -11.55 7.29
CA ARG A 235 9.74 -12.86 7.39
C ARG A 235 9.95 -13.55 8.75
N GLN A 236 11.02 -13.21 9.45
CA GLN A 236 11.26 -13.71 10.80
C GLN A 236 10.52 -12.86 11.84
N GLU A 237 10.72 -11.55 11.80
CA GLU A 237 10.26 -10.60 12.82
C GLU A 237 8.74 -10.43 12.81
N LEU A 238 8.12 -10.28 11.64
CA LEU A 238 6.71 -9.87 11.57
C LEU A 238 5.75 -10.89 12.20
N PRO A 239 5.89 -12.21 11.97
CA PRO A 239 5.05 -13.19 12.67
C PRO A 239 5.26 -13.23 14.19
N GLN A 240 6.48 -12.96 14.66
CA GLN A 240 6.82 -12.95 16.09
C GLN A 240 6.28 -11.69 16.80
N ARG A 241 6.14 -10.59 16.06
CA ARG A 241 5.56 -9.34 16.57
C ARG A 241 4.03 -9.35 16.65
N MET A 242 3.35 -10.30 15.98
CA MET A 242 1.90 -10.46 16.09
C MET A 242 1.52 -10.93 17.50
N THR A 243 0.61 -10.21 18.14
CA THR A 243 0.06 -10.57 19.45
C THR A 243 -0.82 -11.82 19.37
N ALA A 244 -1.15 -12.40 20.52
CA ALA A 244 -2.13 -13.49 20.59
C ALA A 244 -3.49 -13.08 19.98
N HIS A 245 -3.93 -11.84 20.20
CA HIS A 245 -5.17 -11.30 19.63
C HIS A 245 -5.09 -11.23 18.10
N HIS A 246 -3.96 -10.76 17.54
CA HIS A 246 -3.76 -10.72 16.08
C HIS A 246 -3.85 -12.11 15.45
N LYS A 247 -3.16 -13.08 16.06
CA LYS A 247 -3.17 -14.47 15.59
C LYS A 247 -4.57 -15.07 15.67
N GLN A 248 -5.24 -14.92 16.81
CA GLN A 248 -6.61 -15.40 17.00
C GLN A 248 -7.59 -14.74 16.02
N PHE A 249 -7.45 -13.44 15.76
CA PHE A 249 -8.25 -12.73 14.76
C PHE A 249 -8.05 -13.32 13.36
N LEU A 250 -6.80 -13.51 12.91
CA LEU A 250 -6.53 -14.08 11.59
C LEU A 250 -7.01 -15.54 11.48
N SER A 251 -6.83 -16.35 12.52
CA SER A 251 -7.32 -17.74 12.60
C SER A 251 -8.85 -17.82 12.55
N GLY A 252 -9.56 -16.90 13.21
CA GLY A 252 -11.02 -16.77 13.13
C GLY A 252 -11.47 -16.28 11.76
N LEU A 253 -10.79 -15.28 11.21
CA LEU A 253 -11.07 -14.72 9.89
C LEU A 253 -11.03 -15.80 8.80
N VAL A 254 -9.95 -16.58 8.71
CA VAL A 254 -9.83 -17.64 7.69
C VAL A 254 -10.86 -18.76 7.86
N ARG A 255 -11.50 -18.85 9.04
CA ARG A 255 -12.64 -19.73 9.33
C ARG A 255 -14.01 -19.05 9.11
N ALA A 256 -14.02 -17.85 8.56
CA ALA A 256 -15.18 -17.00 8.34
C ALA A 256 -15.93 -16.64 9.65
N GLU A 257 -15.21 -16.65 10.78
CA GLU A 257 -15.74 -16.36 12.12
C GLU A 257 -14.75 -15.42 12.86
N PRO A 258 -14.41 -14.23 12.29
CA PRO A 258 -13.50 -13.30 12.95
C PRO A 258 -14.14 -12.68 14.20
N ASP A 259 -13.34 -12.55 15.25
CA ASP A 259 -13.70 -11.72 16.41
C ASP A 259 -13.12 -10.31 16.25
N TRP A 260 -13.98 -9.37 15.87
CA TRP A 260 -13.61 -7.98 15.63
C TRP A 260 -13.17 -7.24 16.90
N ALA A 261 -13.54 -7.73 18.10
CA ALA A 261 -13.14 -7.11 19.37
C ALA A 261 -11.65 -7.29 19.67
N LEU A 262 -10.96 -8.17 18.94
CA LEU A 262 -9.52 -8.39 19.03
C LEU A 262 -8.69 -7.30 18.34
N LEU A 263 -9.31 -6.49 17.46
CA LEU A 263 -8.66 -5.38 16.77
C LEU A 263 -8.90 -4.05 17.47
N GLN A 264 -7.93 -3.15 17.39
CA GLN A 264 -8.02 -1.79 17.91
C GLN A 264 -8.86 -0.88 16.98
N CYS A 265 -8.83 -1.15 15.68
CA CYS A 265 -9.62 -0.43 14.68
C CYS A 265 -11.11 -0.76 14.81
N ARG A 266 -11.86 0.12 15.48
CA ARG A 266 -13.29 -0.09 15.81
C ARG A 266 -14.19 -0.27 14.59
N HIS A 267 -13.84 0.31 13.45
CA HIS A 267 -14.58 0.19 12.20
C HIS A 267 -14.01 -0.87 11.25
N ALA A 268 -13.07 -1.72 11.68
CA ALA A 268 -12.46 -2.76 10.83
C ALA A 268 -13.51 -3.65 10.14
N ALA A 269 -14.55 -4.06 10.86
CA ALA A 269 -15.66 -4.87 10.33
C ALA A 269 -16.43 -4.18 9.19
N GLN A 270 -16.36 -2.84 9.10
CA GLN A 270 -17.06 -2.02 8.13
C GLN A 270 -16.21 -1.75 6.87
N LEU A 271 -14.89 -1.94 6.95
CA LEU A 271 -13.98 -1.72 5.82
C LEU A 271 -14.38 -2.60 4.63
N PRO A 272 -14.58 -2.03 3.42
CA PRO A 272 -15.05 -2.78 2.25
C PRO A 272 -14.20 -4.00 1.89
N ALA A 273 -12.87 -3.91 2.00
CA ALA A 273 -11.99 -5.04 1.71
C ALA A 273 -12.19 -6.22 2.68
N LEU A 274 -12.43 -5.96 3.96
CA LEU A 274 -12.64 -6.98 4.98
C LEU A 274 -14.02 -7.63 4.83
N ARG A 275 -15.06 -6.83 4.56
CA ARG A 275 -16.41 -7.33 4.22
C ARG A 275 -16.37 -8.23 2.99
N TRP A 276 -15.65 -7.79 1.95
CA TRP A 276 -15.46 -8.56 0.73
C TRP A 276 -14.69 -9.87 0.99
N LYS A 277 -13.62 -9.83 1.79
CA LYS A 277 -12.89 -11.04 2.20
C LYS A 277 -13.81 -12.04 2.90
N LEU A 278 -14.58 -11.59 3.88
CA LEU A 278 -15.45 -12.46 4.66
C LEU A 278 -16.51 -13.12 3.77
N ALA A 279 -17.18 -12.35 2.90
CA ALA A 279 -18.15 -12.88 1.95
C ALA A 279 -17.53 -13.95 1.01
N ASN A 280 -16.29 -13.72 0.55
CA ASN A 280 -15.58 -14.70 -0.28
C ASN A 280 -15.22 -15.97 0.50
N LEU A 281 -14.82 -15.86 1.76
CA LEU A 281 -14.51 -17.00 2.62
C LEU A 281 -15.76 -17.83 2.93
N GLU A 282 -16.90 -17.19 3.19
CA GLU A 282 -18.18 -17.89 3.36
C GLU A 282 -18.61 -18.63 2.08
N ALA A 283 -18.46 -18.00 0.92
CA ALA A 283 -18.74 -18.63 -0.36
C ALA A 283 -17.76 -19.79 -0.64
N PHE A 284 -16.48 -19.62 -0.31
CA PHE A 284 -15.46 -20.64 -0.46
C PHE A 284 -15.72 -21.85 0.45
N ARG A 285 -16.09 -21.63 1.72
CA ARG A 285 -16.51 -22.67 2.68
C ARG A 285 -17.64 -23.54 2.13
N LYS A 286 -18.65 -22.92 1.48
CA LYS A 286 -19.79 -23.62 0.88
C LYS A 286 -19.40 -24.39 -0.40
N LYS A 287 -18.56 -23.81 -1.25
CA LYS A 287 -18.20 -24.39 -2.57
C LYS A 287 -17.11 -25.46 -2.48
N ARG A 288 -16.13 -25.30 -1.59
CA ARG A 288 -14.92 -26.14 -1.47
C ARG A 288 -14.52 -26.31 0.01
N PRO A 289 -15.32 -27.04 0.82
CA PRO A 289 -15.11 -27.11 2.27
C PRO A 289 -13.76 -27.72 2.67
N ASN A 290 -13.30 -28.77 1.99
CA ASN A 290 -12.01 -29.41 2.33
C ASN A 290 -10.83 -28.47 2.09
N ASP A 291 -10.82 -27.74 0.97
CA ASP A 291 -9.78 -26.77 0.66
C ASP A 291 -9.83 -25.57 1.61
N PHE A 292 -11.03 -25.14 1.99
CA PHE A 292 -11.25 -24.09 2.97
C PHE A 292 -10.59 -24.42 4.31
N PHE A 293 -10.87 -25.61 4.87
CA PHE A 293 -10.24 -26.04 6.13
C PHE A 293 -8.74 -26.25 5.97
N THR A 294 -8.29 -26.79 4.84
CA THR A 294 -6.86 -26.94 4.56
C THR A 294 -6.12 -25.59 4.58
N GLN A 295 -6.71 -24.53 3.99
CA GLN A 295 -6.12 -23.19 4.02
C GLN A 295 -6.12 -22.56 5.41
N ALA A 296 -7.14 -22.84 6.23
CA ALA A 296 -7.20 -22.37 7.61
C ALA A 296 -6.15 -23.07 8.48
N ASP A 297 -6.02 -24.38 8.37
CA ASP A 297 -5.06 -25.18 9.13
C ASP A 297 -3.61 -24.85 8.73
N ALA A 298 -3.36 -24.53 7.46
CA ALA A 298 -2.05 -24.06 6.99
C ALA A 298 -1.62 -22.74 7.66
N LEU A 299 -2.56 -21.83 7.93
CA LEU A 299 -2.27 -20.60 8.67
C LEU A 299 -1.90 -20.93 10.12
N ASP A 300 -2.71 -21.72 10.81
CA ASP A 300 -2.49 -22.04 12.22
C ASP A 300 -1.19 -22.81 12.44
N ALA A 301 -0.85 -23.74 11.55
CA ALA A 301 0.41 -24.45 11.59
C ALA A 301 1.60 -23.50 11.44
N GLY A 302 1.52 -22.55 10.49
CA GLY A 302 2.55 -21.55 10.28
C GLY A 302 2.72 -20.58 11.44
N LEU A 303 1.61 -20.14 12.07
CA LEU A 303 1.63 -19.29 13.26
C LEU A 303 2.21 -20.02 14.48
N SER A 304 1.86 -21.30 14.67
CA SER A 304 2.32 -22.12 15.80
C SER A 304 3.80 -22.48 15.71
N HIS A 305 4.32 -22.78 14.51
CA HIS A 305 5.73 -23.11 14.30
C HIS A 305 6.69 -21.95 14.62
N LYS A 306 6.21 -20.71 14.56
CA LYS A 306 7.00 -19.51 14.83
C LYS A 306 7.04 -19.11 16.30
N ASP A 307 6.17 -19.68 17.13
CA ASP A 307 6.17 -19.47 18.59
C ASP A 307 7.17 -20.39 19.32
N GLN A 308 7.75 -21.36 18.61
CA GLN A 308 8.69 -22.36 19.15
C GLN A 308 10.15 -22.13 18.74
N LYS A 309 10.46 -21.10 17.94
CA LYS A 309 11.81 -20.76 17.46
C LYS A 309 12.17 -19.33 17.82
#